data_AF-A0A840RDS4-F1
#
_entry.id   AF-A0A840RDS4-F1
#
_cell.length_a   1.000
_cell.length_b   1.000
_cell.length_c   1.000
_cell.angle_alpha   90.00
_cell.angle_beta   90.00
_cell.angle_gamma   90.00
#
_symmetry.space_group_name_H-M   'P 1'
#
loop_
_entity.id
_entity.type
_entity.pdbx_description
1 polymer ?
#
loop_
_entity_poly.entity_id
_entity_poly.type
_entity_poly.pdbx_seq_one_letter_code
_entity_poly.pdbx_strand_id
1 'polypeptide(L)'
;MNKMMRVVATLLAAGAVFAPLAAHADTPGPNPYYLHALSDLRDARGYLDRIDSNQVQKDEVKALEEIDAAIGEMKHAAIDDGKDIHDHMPVDAGLKHTDRFHKALELLNRAEQDVSHQESDPAAIELQARVLHHIHEAHHAVDHAINAALE
;
A
#
# COMPACT_ATOMS: atom_id res chain seq x y z
N MET A 1 -71.36 55.98 2.84
CA MET A 1 -71.66 55.59 1.45
C MET A 1 -70.40 55.85 0.63
N ASN A 2 -69.64 54.80 0.27
CA ASN A 2 -68.79 54.72 -0.93
C ASN A 2 -68.24 53.29 -1.06
N LYS A 3 -68.37 52.78 -2.28
CA LYS A 3 -68.17 51.40 -2.74
C LYS A 3 -66.70 51.07 -3.02
N MET A 4 -66.46 49.76 -3.06
CA MET A 4 -65.56 49.04 -3.96
C MET A 4 -64.05 48.96 -3.63
N MET A 5 -63.69 47.76 -3.17
CA MET A 5 -62.90 46.76 -3.91
C MET A 5 -61.48 47.13 -4.32
N ARG A 6 -60.51 46.47 -3.68
CA ARG A 6 -59.31 45.92 -4.33
C ARG A 6 -58.83 44.70 -3.55
N VAL A 7 -59.04 43.53 -4.15
CA VAL A 7 -58.39 42.27 -3.80
C VAL A 7 -56.92 42.42 -4.15
N VAL A 8 -56.01 42.13 -3.20
CA VAL A 8 -54.62 41.81 -3.51
C VAL A 8 -54.35 40.46 -2.87
N ALA A 9 -54.13 39.48 -3.74
CA ALA A 9 -53.81 38.12 -3.39
C ALA A 9 -52.29 37.95 -3.27
N THR A 10 -51.93 36.92 -2.50
CA THR A 10 -50.79 35.99 -2.68
C THR A 10 -49.39 36.32 -2.15
N LEU A 11 -49.01 35.49 -1.14
CA LEU A 11 -47.85 34.58 -1.09
C LEU A 11 -46.43 35.16 -1.21
N LEU A 12 -45.62 35.04 -0.13
CA LEU A 12 -44.58 34.00 0.05
C LEU A 12 -43.67 34.39 1.22
N ALA A 13 -43.81 33.69 2.35
CA ALA A 13 -42.78 33.62 3.37
C ALA A 13 -41.82 32.47 3.00
N ALA A 14 -40.75 32.78 2.28
CA ALA A 14 -39.66 31.84 2.06
C ALA A 14 -38.61 32.04 3.16
N GLY A 15 -38.66 31.19 4.19
CA GLY A 15 -37.63 31.11 5.20
C GLY A 15 -36.31 30.65 4.58
N ALA A 16 -35.26 31.44 4.76
CA ALA A 16 -33.90 31.04 4.41
C ALA A 16 -33.45 29.93 5.37
N VAL A 17 -33.61 28.67 4.96
CA VAL A 17 -32.95 27.54 5.61
C VAL A 17 -31.51 27.52 5.07
N PHE A 18 -30.60 28.16 5.80
CA PHE A 18 -29.17 27.88 5.68
C PHE A 18 -28.95 26.47 6.20
N ALA A 19 -28.99 25.48 5.31
CA ALA A 19 -28.46 24.16 5.61
C ALA A 19 -26.92 24.27 5.57
N PRO A 20 -26.19 23.88 6.63
CA PRO A 20 -24.77 23.67 6.47
C PRO A 20 -24.63 22.47 5.52
N LEU A 21 -24.12 22.71 4.32
CA LEU A 21 -23.48 21.66 3.55
C LEU A 21 -22.31 21.19 4.43
N ALA A 22 -22.55 20.16 5.23
CA ALA A 22 -21.49 19.35 5.79
C ALA A 22 -20.75 18.80 4.57
N ALA A 23 -19.67 19.48 4.19
CA ALA A 23 -18.63 18.90 3.39
C ALA A 23 -18.15 17.70 4.19
N HIS A 24 -18.66 16.52 3.84
CA HIS A 24 -17.95 15.29 4.11
C HIS A 24 -16.65 15.44 3.31
N ALA A 25 -15.62 15.97 3.96
CA ALA A 25 -14.27 15.76 3.47
C ALA A 25 -14.13 14.24 3.45
N ASP A 26 -14.21 13.67 2.25
CA ASP A 26 -13.73 12.33 1.99
C ASP A 26 -12.29 12.35 2.47
N THR A 27 -12.03 11.86 3.69
CA THR A 27 -10.69 11.43 4.06
C THR A 27 -10.28 10.46 2.96
N PRO A 28 -9.29 10.80 2.11
CA PRO A 28 -8.90 9.91 1.04
C PRO A 28 -8.57 8.56 1.67
N GLY A 29 -9.22 7.49 1.19
CA GLY A 29 -8.86 6.14 1.62
C GLY A 29 -7.40 5.83 1.27
N PRO A 30 -6.84 4.73 1.80
CA PRO A 30 -5.47 4.35 1.49
C PRO A 30 -5.21 4.32 -0.02
N ASN A 31 -4.08 4.88 -0.45
CA ASN A 31 -3.72 4.93 -1.86
C ASN A 31 -3.67 3.49 -2.43
N PRO A 32 -4.45 3.16 -3.49
CA PRO A 32 -4.53 1.81 -4.02
C PRO A 32 -3.17 1.24 -4.45
N TYR A 33 -2.22 2.09 -4.87
CA TYR A 33 -0.85 1.65 -5.20
C TYR A 33 -0.13 1.06 -3.99
N TYR A 34 -0.26 1.68 -2.82
CA TYR A 34 0.33 1.15 -1.59
C TYR A 34 -0.33 -0.15 -1.14
N LEU A 35 -1.63 -0.33 -1.40
CA LEU A 35 -2.32 -1.58 -1.11
C LEU A 35 -1.83 -2.73 -2.01
N HIS A 36 -1.57 -2.44 -3.29
CA HIS A 36 -0.97 -3.42 -4.20
C HIS A 36 0.46 -3.75 -3.80
N ALA A 37 1.27 -2.73 -3.50
CA ALA A 37 2.64 -2.92 -3.01
C ALA A 37 2.67 -3.76 -1.72
N LEU A 38 1.76 -3.51 -0.77
CA LEU A 38 1.62 -4.33 0.43
C LEU A 38 1.30 -5.79 0.12
N SER A 39 0.48 -6.06 -0.89
CA SER A 39 0.21 -7.44 -1.33
C SER A 39 1.46 -8.07 -1.92
N ASP A 40 2.14 -7.38 -2.82
CA ASP A 40 3.32 -7.90 -3.51
C ASP A 40 4.50 -8.12 -2.57
N LEU A 41 4.70 -7.24 -1.58
CA LEU A 41 5.73 -7.41 -0.55
C LEU A 41 5.47 -8.64 0.33
N ARG A 42 4.22 -8.91 0.71
CA ARG A 42 3.91 -10.12 1.48
C ARG A 42 4.11 -11.38 0.65
N ASP A 43 3.73 -11.36 -0.62
CA ASP A 43 3.99 -12.46 -1.53
C ASP A 43 5.50 -12.69 -1.69
N ALA A 44 6.29 -11.62 -1.87
CA ALA A 44 7.74 -11.70 -1.94
C ALA A 44 8.33 -12.30 -0.66
N ARG A 45 7.85 -11.83 0.50
CA ARG A 45 8.19 -12.39 1.80
C ARG A 45 7.90 -13.88 1.86
N GLY A 46 6.72 -14.33 1.43
CA GLY A 46 6.37 -15.75 1.39
C GLY A 46 7.31 -16.57 0.50
N TYR A 47 7.70 -16.05 -0.66
CA TYR A 47 8.68 -16.72 -1.52
C TYR A 47 10.05 -16.83 -0.87
N LEU A 48 10.47 -15.88 -0.04
CA LEU A 48 11.72 -15.93 0.72
C LEU A 48 11.61 -16.72 2.03
N ASP A 49 10.44 -16.77 2.64
CA ASP A 49 10.23 -17.39 3.95
C ASP A 49 10.30 -18.92 3.84
N ARG A 50 11.18 -19.52 4.64
CA ARG A 50 11.63 -20.90 4.44
C ARG A 50 10.69 -21.90 5.06
N ILE A 51 10.13 -22.77 4.22
CA ILE A 51 9.35 -23.92 4.68
C ILE A 51 10.26 -25.10 5.10
N ASP A 52 11.54 -25.17 4.66
CA ASP A 52 12.27 -26.45 4.69
C ASP A 52 13.82 -26.46 4.62
N SER A 53 14.56 -25.34 4.70
CA SER A 53 16.01 -25.33 4.41
C SER A 53 16.96 -25.15 5.61
N ASN A 54 17.95 -26.05 5.73
CA ASN A 54 18.96 -26.13 6.81
C ASN A 54 20.12 -25.12 6.72
N GLN A 55 20.24 -24.32 5.64
CA GLN A 55 21.36 -23.37 5.50
C GLN A 55 20.88 -21.95 5.24
N VAL A 56 20.74 -21.14 6.30
CA VAL A 56 20.28 -19.75 6.19
C VAL A 56 21.33 -18.90 5.50
N GLN A 57 20.99 -18.32 4.35
CA GLN A 57 21.85 -17.36 3.65
C GLN A 57 21.67 -15.99 4.30
N LYS A 58 22.77 -15.28 4.57
CA LYS A 58 22.72 -13.96 5.22
C LYS A 58 21.91 -12.95 4.41
N ASP A 59 22.05 -13.00 3.09
CA ASP A 59 21.37 -12.07 2.19
C ASP A 59 19.86 -12.35 2.10
N GLU A 60 19.43 -13.61 2.25
CA GLU A 60 18.02 -13.97 2.35
C GLU A 60 17.37 -13.41 3.62
N VAL A 61 18.07 -13.50 4.77
CA VAL A 61 17.62 -12.86 6.02
C VAL A 61 17.55 -11.36 5.87
N LYS A 62 18.58 -10.76 5.28
CA LYS A 62 18.61 -9.31 5.04
C LYS A 62 17.42 -8.87 4.18
N ALA A 63 17.11 -9.61 3.11
CA ALA A 63 15.96 -9.31 2.27
C ALA A 63 14.63 -9.39 3.05
N LEU A 64 14.45 -10.40 3.91
CA LEU A 64 13.27 -10.52 4.76
C LEU A 64 13.14 -9.36 5.75
N GLU A 65 14.24 -8.95 6.40
CA GLU A 65 14.25 -7.81 7.31
C GLU A 65 13.84 -6.51 6.63
N GLU A 66 14.34 -6.28 5.42
CA GLU A 66 14.02 -5.08 4.63
C GLU A 66 12.56 -5.09 4.13
N ILE A 67 12.05 -6.24 3.70
CA ILE A 67 10.62 -6.38 3.35
C ILE A 67 9.74 -6.11 4.57
N ASP A 68 10.10 -6.66 5.73
CA ASP A 68 9.34 -6.46 6.97
C ASP A 68 9.36 -4.99 7.39
N ALA A 69 10.49 -4.29 7.21
CA ALA A 69 10.60 -2.85 7.44
C ALA A 69 9.73 -2.02 6.48
N ALA A 70 9.74 -2.33 5.17
CA ALA A 70 8.89 -1.67 4.18
C ALA A 70 7.39 -1.82 4.52
N ILE A 71 6.94 -3.03 4.88
CA ILE A 71 5.57 -3.27 5.33
C ILE A 71 5.26 -2.49 6.61
N GLY A 72 6.21 -2.45 7.55
CA GLY A 72 6.11 -1.70 8.79
C GLY A 72 5.92 -0.20 8.58
N GLU A 73 6.70 0.41 7.69
CA GLU A 73 6.59 1.83 7.32
C GLU A 73 5.20 2.17 6.77
N MET A 74 4.69 1.36 5.84
CA MET A 74 3.35 1.56 5.26
C MET A 74 2.25 1.41 6.32
N LYS A 75 2.32 0.37 7.16
CA LYS A 75 1.35 0.17 8.25
C LYS A 75 1.41 1.30 9.28
N HIS A 76 2.59 1.82 9.60
CA HIS A 76 2.76 2.93 10.53
C HIS A 76 2.11 4.22 10.02
N ALA A 77 2.15 4.44 8.71
CA ALA A 77 1.45 5.54 8.05
C ALA A 77 -0.08 5.32 7.95
N ALA A 78 -0.63 4.39 8.73
CA ALA A 78 -2.04 4.01 8.75
C ALA A 78 -2.59 3.50 7.40
N ILE A 79 -1.71 2.96 6.55
CA ILE A 79 -2.10 2.16 5.40
C ILE A 79 -2.35 0.74 5.90
N ASP A 80 -3.60 0.46 6.26
CA ASP A 80 -4.03 -0.84 6.77
C ASP A 80 -5.06 -1.48 5.84
N ASP A 81 -4.77 -2.70 5.40
CA ASP A 81 -5.66 -3.57 4.65
C ASP A 81 -6.27 -4.69 5.51
N GLY A 82 -6.00 -4.67 6.82
CA GLY A 82 -6.45 -5.65 7.81
C GLY A 82 -5.71 -6.98 7.74
N LYS A 83 -4.63 -7.09 6.95
CA LYS A 83 -3.89 -8.33 6.73
C LYS A 83 -2.60 -8.41 7.52
N ASP A 84 -2.30 -9.61 8.00
CA ASP A 84 -1.06 -9.91 8.71
C ASP A 84 0.17 -9.77 7.79
N ILE A 85 1.36 -9.58 8.37
CA ILE A 85 2.61 -9.52 7.59
C ILE A 85 2.95 -10.85 6.90
N HIS A 86 2.48 -11.96 7.46
CA HIS A 86 2.63 -13.30 6.91
C HIS A 86 1.49 -13.68 5.96
N ASP A 87 0.54 -12.78 5.65
CA ASP A 87 -0.55 -13.09 4.72
C ASP A 87 -0.08 -13.03 3.27
N HIS A 88 0.18 -14.20 2.67
CA HIS A 88 0.68 -14.31 1.32
C HIS A 88 0.01 -15.44 0.54
N MET A 89 0.09 -15.41 -0.79
CA MET A 89 -0.34 -16.51 -1.64
C MET A 89 0.44 -17.79 -1.31
N PRO A 90 -0.21 -18.99 -1.39
CA PRO A 90 0.50 -20.24 -1.18
C PRO A 90 1.69 -20.37 -2.12
N VAL A 91 2.87 -20.63 -1.55
CA VAL A 91 4.09 -20.90 -2.31
C VAL A 91 4.12 -22.38 -2.66
N ASP A 92 4.43 -22.67 -3.93
CA ASP A 92 4.65 -24.06 -4.37
C ASP A 92 5.90 -24.63 -3.67
N ALA A 93 5.69 -25.61 -2.80
CA ALA A 93 6.75 -26.29 -2.06
C ALA A 93 7.73 -27.08 -2.96
N GLY A 94 7.37 -27.33 -4.23
CA GLY A 94 8.26 -27.95 -5.22
C GLY A 94 9.23 -26.98 -5.91
N LEU A 95 9.09 -25.66 -5.72
CA LEU A 95 9.97 -24.67 -6.33
C LEU A 95 11.38 -24.74 -5.74
N LYS A 96 12.38 -24.70 -6.63
CA LYS A 96 13.78 -24.59 -6.20
C LYS A 96 14.02 -23.24 -5.54
N HIS A 97 14.97 -23.20 -4.61
CA HIS A 97 15.35 -21.97 -3.91
C HIS A 97 15.66 -20.79 -4.85
N THR A 98 16.45 -21.02 -5.90
CA THR A 98 16.77 -19.99 -6.90
C THR A 98 15.54 -19.49 -7.66
N ASP A 99 14.57 -20.38 -7.96
CA ASP A 99 13.34 -19.99 -8.65
C ASP A 99 12.44 -19.14 -7.73
N ARG A 100 12.43 -19.46 -6.42
CA ARG A 100 11.76 -18.65 -5.40
C ARG A 100 12.37 -17.26 -5.29
N PHE A 101 13.70 -17.13 -5.34
CA PHE A 101 14.37 -15.83 -5.32
C PHE A 101 14.02 -14.98 -6.54
N HIS A 102 13.99 -15.56 -7.75
CA HIS A 102 13.53 -14.83 -8.93
C HIS A 102 12.07 -14.38 -8.81
N LYS A 103 11.21 -15.19 -8.20
CA LYS A 103 9.81 -14.81 -7.93
C LYS A 103 9.69 -13.67 -6.93
N ALA A 104 10.48 -13.70 -5.85
CA ALA A 104 10.56 -12.60 -4.92
C ALA A 104 11.04 -11.31 -5.62
N LEU A 105 12.05 -11.39 -6.48
CA LEU A 105 12.56 -10.26 -7.25
C LEU A 105 11.49 -9.66 -8.16
N GLU A 106 10.71 -10.48 -8.87
CA GLU A 106 9.59 -10.02 -9.71
C GLU A 106 8.56 -9.22 -8.90
N LEU A 107 8.23 -9.69 -7.69
CA LEU A 107 7.27 -9.03 -6.81
C LEU A 107 7.84 -7.74 -6.20
N LEU A 108 9.12 -7.72 -5.83
CA LEU A 108 9.80 -6.50 -5.37
C LEU A 108 9.79 -5.41 -6.45
N ASN A 109 10.05 -5.76 -7.71
CA ASN A 109 9.97 -4.82 -8.84
C ASN A 109 8.57 -4.23 -9.00
N ARG A 110 7.51 -5.05 -8.83
CA ARG A 110 6.13 -4.57 -8.91
C ARG A 110 5.78 -3.64 -7.75
N ALA A 111 6.17 -4.01 -6.53
CA ALA A 111 5.99 -3.15 -5.36
C ALA A 111 6.73 -1.82 -5.51
N GLU A 112 7.96 -1.84 -6.05
CA GLU A 112 8.71 -0.62 -6.38
C GLU A 112 7.94 0.25 -7.38
N GLN A 113 7.43 -0.34 -8.45
CA GLN A 113 6.66 0.36 -9.48
C GLN A 113 5.40 1.01 -8.89
N ASP A 114 4.67 0.29 -8.04
CA ASP A 114 3.47 0.82 -7.40
C ASP A 114 3.81 1.95 -6.42
N VAL A 115 4.80 1.75 -5.54
CA VAL A 115 5.22 2.77 -4.57
C VAL A 115 5.77 4.02 -5.27
N SER A 116 6.40 3.87 -6.44
CA SER A 116 6.96 4.98 -7.23
C SER A 116 5.90 5.87 -7.90
N HIS A 117 4.61 5.58 -7.71
CA HIS A 117 3.56 6.45 -8.24
C HIS A 117 3.68 7.88 -7.70
N GLN A 118 3.34 8.87 -8.53
CA GLN A 118 3.55 10.27 -8.17
C GLN A 118 2.74 10.66 -6.92
N GLU A 119 3.45 11.09 -5.88
CA GLU A 119 2.87 11.67 -4.68
C GLU A 119 2.93 13.21 -4.72
N SER A 120 1.99 13.85 -4.02
CA SER A 120 1.91 15.31 -3.90
C SER A 120 1.82 15.81 -2.47
N ASP A 121 1.36 14.95 -1.55
CA ASP A 121 1.37 15.23 -0.13
C ASP A 121 2.80 15.06 0.43
N PRO A 122 3.33 16.05 1.19
CA PRO A 122 4.68 15.95 1.72
C PRO A 122 4.94 14.73 2.62
N ALA A 123 3.95 14.31 3.42
CA ALA A 123 4.10 13.13 4.27
C ALA A 123 4.08 11.84 3.44
N ALA A 124 3.27 11.79 2.38
CA ALA A 124 3.28 10.68 1.41
C ALA A 124 4.61 10.58 0.65
N ILE A 125 5.22 11.71 0.26
CA ILE A 125 6.55 11.73 -0.37
C ILE A 125 7.63 11.21 0.59
N GLU A 126 7.57 11.58 1.87
CA GLU A 126 8.51 11.08 2.86
C GLU A 126 8.36 9.57 3.09
N LEU A 127 7.11 9.10 3.21
CA LEU A 127 6.80 7.67 3.28
C LEU A 127 7.33 6.92 2.05
N GLN A 128 7.03 7.42 0.85
CA GLN A 128 7.51 6.85 -0.42
C GLN A 128 9.03 6.65 -0.39
N ALA A 129 9.78 7.68 0.02
CA ALA A 129 11.24 7.60 0.07
C ALA A 129 11.74 6.50 1.03
N ARG A 130 11.14 6.36 2.22
CA ARG A 130 11.52 5.32 3.19
C ARG A 130 11.16 3.91 2.70
N VAL A 131 9.97 3.75 2.13
CA VAL A 131 9.52 2.46 1.59
C VAL A 131 10.39 2.03 0.41
N LEU A 132 10.69 2.94 -0.54
CA LEU A 132 11.56 2.63 -1.68
C LEU A 132 12.97 2.23 -1.23
N HIS A 133 13.53 2.89 -0.22
CA HIS A 133 14.83 2.51 0.33
C HIS A 133 14.85 1.04 0.76
N HIS A 134 13.87 0.61 1.55
CA HIS A 134 13.77 -0.78 2.01
C HIS A 134 13.55 -1.76 0.84
N ILE A 135 12.73 -1.39 -0.16
CA ILE A 135 12.53 -2.23 -1.35
C ILE A 135 13.84 -2.42 -2.13
N HIS A 136 14.64 -1.35 -2.31
CA HIS A 136 15.92 -1.42 -3.01
C HIS A 136 16.95 -2.27 -2.26
N GLU A 137 17.05 -2.13 -0.93
CA GLU A 137 17.94 -2.96 -0.10
C GLU A 137 17.53 -4.44 -0.15
N ALA A 138 16.23 -4.74 -0.13
CA ALA A 138 15.72 -6.09 -0.33
C ALA A 138 16.10 -6.63 -1.72
N HIS A 139 15.98 -5.80 -2.76
CA HIS A 139 16.35 -6.14 -4.14
C HIS A 139 17.82 -6.57 -4.23
N HIS A 140 18.72 -5.73 -3.70
CA HIS A 140 20.15 -6.01 -3.68
C HIS A 140 20.47 -7.30 -2.93
N ALA A 141 19.83 -7.52 -1.78
CA ALA A 141 20.05 -8.73 -0.99
C ALA A 141 19.57 -10.00 -1.72
N VAL A 142 18.42 -9.96 -2.40
CA VAL A 142 17.95 -11.09 -3.22
C VAL A 142 18.90 -11.36 -4.39
N ASP A 143 19.37 -10.33 -5.08
CA ASP A 143 20.35 -10.48 -6.17
C ASP A 143 21.67 -11.12 -5.67
N HIS A 144 22.15 -10.71 -4.50
CA HIS A 144 23.32 -11.35 -3.85
C HIS A 144 23.06 -12.83 -3.53
N ALA A 145 21.88 -13.16 -2.99
CA ALA A 145 21.50 -14.54 -2.70
C ALA A 145 21.40 -15.42 -3.96
N ILE A 146 20.90 -14.88 -5.07
CA ILE A 146 20.86 -15.57 -6.37
C ILE A 146 22.28 -15.88 -6.84
N ASN A 147 23.16 -14.87 -6.83
CA ASN A 147 24.54 -15.05 -7.29
C ASN A 147 25.29 -16.07 -6.42
N ALA A 148 25.15 -16.00 -5.09
CA ALA A 148 25.77 -16.95 -4.18
C ALA A 148 25.27 -18.39 -4.36
N ALA A 149 24.01 -18.57 -4.74
CA ALA A 149 23.42 -19.90 -4.99
C ALA A 149 23.86 -20.52 -6.33
N LEU A 150 24.49 -19.76 -7.21
CA LEU A 150 25.00 -20.22 -8.51
C LEU A 150 26.51 -20.56 -8.49
N GLU A 151 27.22 -20.25 -7.40
CA GLU A 151 28.62 -20.61 -7.16
C GLU A 151 28.79 -22.05 -6.65
#